data_AF-A0AA90STI2-F1
#
_entry.id   AF-A0AA90STI2-F1
#
_cell.length_a   1.000
_cell.length_b   1.000
_cell.length_c   1.000
_cell.angle_alpha   90.00
_cell.angle_beta   90.00
_cell.angle_gamma   90.00
#
_symmetry.space_group_name_H-M   'P 1'
#
loop_
_entity.id
_entity.type
_entity.pdbx_description
1 polymer ?
#
loop_
_entity_poly.entity_id
_entity_poly.type
_entity_poly.pdbx_seq_one_letter_code
_entity_poly.pdbx_strand_id
1 'polypeptide(L)'
;MPISLDRPISLPATKPPPFVFFPTVRAHSFWRYFWPFQSVKQFMLTIAESLVAAIICILLAPQSTRPDARAFLAVGFLLAVLRKNGCEALPSKITIASTRGPARQLMPMIEQIFVEREYTRAPLPASGDHIHFLPPLAAGPSWFYSPEQDIELAVVYDNIIEVRGPKNTLYSIEMFLRWKLEE
;
A
#
# COMPACT_ATOMS: atom_id res chain seq x y z
N MET A 1 48.04 24.54 -26.38
CA MET A 1 48.23 23.17 -25.83
C MET A 1 46.85 22.54 -25.65
N PRO A 2 46.47 21.51 -26.42
CA PRO A 2 45.20 20.84 -26.22
C PRO A 2 45.34 19.85 -25.05
N ILE A 3 44.40 19.92 -24.11
CA ILE A 3 44.31 19.02 -22.97
C ILE A 3 43.77 17.67 -23.50
N SER A 4 44.62 16.63 -23.51
CA SER A 4 44.19 15.26 -23.75
C SER A 4 43.32 14.81 -22.58
N LEU A 5 42.07 14.46 -22.89
CA LEU A 5 41.12 13.83 -21.98
C LEU A 5 41.14 12.30 -22.16
N ASP A 6 42.33 11.71 -22.27
CA ASP A 6 42.51 10.25 -22.30
C ASP A 6 42.68 9.67 -20.88
N ARG A 7 41.71 9.92 -20.02
CA ARG A 7 41.53 9.07 -18.84
C ARG A 7 40.13 8.48 -18.89
N PRO A 8 39.98 7.19 -19.26
CA PRO A 8 38.74 6.50 -18.99
C PRO A 8 38.54 6.55 -17.47
N ILE A 9 37.49 7.26 -17.05
CA ILE A 9 37.03 7.21 -15.67
C ILE A 9 36.56 5.78 -15.49
N SER A 10 37.41 4.94 -14.92
CA SER A 10 37.02 3.64 -14.41
C SER A 10 36.09 3.91 -13.25
N LEU A 11 34.80 4.05 -13.55
CA LEU A 11 33.75 3.92 -12.55
C LEU A 11 34.03 2.58 -11.86
N PRO A 12 34.17 2.53 -10.53
CA PRO A 12 34.26 1.25 -9.85
C PRO A 12 33.08 0.43 -10.35
N ALA A 13 33.34 -0.80 -10.76
CA ALA A 13 32.31 -1.75 -11.16
C ALA A 13 31.52 -2.13 -9.91
N THR A 14 30.70 -1.19 -9.44
CA THR A 14 29.72 -1.40 -8.39
C THR A 14 28.79 -2.46 -8.96
N LYS A 15 28.90 -3.68 -8.43
CA LYS A 15 27.98 -4.76 -8.82
C LYS A 15 26.57 -4.19 -8.75
N PRO A 16 25.75 -4.31 -9.82
CA PRO A 16 24.40 -3.79 -9.77
C PRO A 16 23.69 -4.39 -8.55
N PRO A 17 22.82 -3.61 -7.89
CA PRO A 17 22.09 -4.10 -6.73
C PRO A 17 21.35 -5.38 -7.14
N PRO A 18 21.33 -6.40 -6.27
CA PRO A 18 20.73 -7.70 -6.59
C PRO A 18 19.26 -7.58 -7.00
N PHE A 19 18.60 -6.50 -6.57
CA PHE A 19 17.20 -6.20 -6.86
C PHE A 19 17.02 -4.73 -7.18
N VAL A 20 16.11 -4.44 -8.09
CA VAL A 20 15.69 -3.08 -8.45
C VAL A 20 14.19 -2.96 -8.16
N PHE A 21 13.86 -2.06 -7.24
CA PHE A 21 12.49 -1.70 -6.93
C PHE A 21 12.06 -0.53 -7.81
N PHE A 22 11.06 -0.75 -8.65
CA PHE A 22 10.43 0.34 -9.38
C PHE A 22 9.44 1.08 -8.47
N PRO A 23 9.23 2.39 -8.71
CA PRO A 23 8.27 3.15 -7.93
C PRO A 23 6.88 2.51 -7.98
N THR A 24 6.23 2.44 -6.83
CA THR A 24 4.86 1.91 -6.71
C THR A 24 3.92 2.64 -7.68
N VAL A 25 3.33 1.91 -8.62
CA VAL A 25 2.42 2.45 -9.64
C VAL A 25 0.97 2.26 -9.19
N ARG A 26 0.11 3.21 -9.55
CA ARG A 26 -1.34 3.12 -9.33
C ARG A 26 -1.91 1.99 -10.19
N ALA A 27 -2.62 1.05 -9.57
CA ALA A 27 -3.27 -0.06 -10.25
C ALA A 27 -4.79 0.14 -10.42
N HIS A 28 -5.30 1.35 -10.17
CA HIS A 28 -6.74 1.65 -10.16
C HIS A 28 -7.11 2.83 -11.07
N SER A 29 -8.36 2.82 -11.54
CA SER A 29 -8.94 3.90 -12.34
C SER A 29 -9.17 5.17 -11.51
N PHE A 30 -9.16 6.33 -12.17
CA PHE A 30 -9.43 7.63 -11.54
C PHE A 30 -10.78 7.66 -10.80
N TRP A 31 -11.77 6.89 -11.26
CA TRP A 31 -13.08 6.80 -10.60
C TRP A 31 -13.03 6.29 -9.15
N ARG A 32 -12.03 5.48 -8.79
CA ARG A 32 -11.82 5.00 -7.40
C ARG A 32 -11.51 6.12 -6.41
N TYR A 33 -11.12 7.32 -6.87
CA TYR A 33 -10.95 8.48 -5.98
C TYR A 33 -12.27 9.10 -5.53
N PHE A 34 -13.33 8.96 -6.33
CA PHE A 34 -14.66 9.43 -5.95
C PHE A 34 -15.35 8.46 -4.97
N TRP A 35 -14.95 7.19 -5.00
CA TRP A 35 -15.44 6.17 -4.09
C TRP A 35 -14.28 5.30 -3.57
N PRO A 36 -13.51 5.82 -2.60
CA PRO A 36 -12.31 5.15 -2.12
C PRO A 36 -12.60 3.99 -1.16
N PHE A 37 -13.86 3.89 -0.69
CA PHE A 37 -14.30 2.86 0.24
C PHE A 37 -14.48 1.51 -0.45
N GLN A 38 -14.08 0.45 0.25
CA GLN A 38 -14.18 -0.92 -0.24
C GLN A 38 -15.60 -1.46 -0.18
N SER A 39 -16.41 -0.93 0.75
CA SER A 39 -17.81 -1.31 0.92
C SER A 39 -18.65 -0.13 1.40
N VAL A 40 -19.96 -0.22 1.16
CA VAL A 40 -20.96 0.72 1.71
C VAL A 40 -20.89 0.73 3.24
N LYS A 41 -20.59 -0.41 3.86
CA LYS A 41 -20.47 -0.54 5.32
C LYS A 41 -19.30 0.28 5.87
N GLN A 42 -18.12 0.19 5.24
CA GLN A 42 -16.95 0.98 5.60
C GLN A 42 -17.22 2.47 5.46
N PHE A 43 -17.93 2.87 4.40
CA PHE A 43 -18.38 4.24 4.20
C PHE A 43 -19.29 4.73 5.34
N MET A 44 -20.32 3.95 5.68
CA MET A 44 -21.26 4.29 6.77
C MET A 44 -20.56 4.39 8.13
N LEU A 45 -19.62 3.49 8.42
CA LEU A 45 -18.86 3.48 9.67
C LEU A 45 -17.92 4.70 9.75
N THR A 46 -17.23 5.03 8.66
CA THR A 46 -16.39 6.23 8.58
C THR A 46 -17.22 7.50 8.79
N ILE A 47 -18.43 7.56 8.23
CA ILE A 47 -19.36 8.68 8.47
C ILE A 47 -19.76 8.74 9.94
N ALA A 48 -20.13 7.63 10.55
CA ALA A 48 -20.55 7.58 11.95
C ALA A 48 -19.44 8.05 12.90
N GLU A 49 -18.22 7.55 12.73
CA GLU A 49 -17.05 7.99 13.50
C GLU A 49 -16.75 9.48 13.31
N SER A 50 -16.82 9.95 12.06
CA SER A 50 -16.57 11.36 11.74
C SER A 50 -17.64 12.27 12.36
N LEU A 51 -18.90 11.85 12.40
CA LEU A 51 -19.99 12.58 13.04
C LEU A 51 -19.80 12.65 14.56
N VAL A 52 -19.44 11.53 15.21
CA VAL A 52 -19.16 11.50 16.64
C VAL A 52 -18.01 12.44 16.98
N ALA A 53 -16.91 12.38 16.23
CA ALA A 53 -15.76 13.26 16.42
C ALA A 53 -16.12 14.73 16.16
N ALA A 54 -16.92 15.04 15.15
CA ALA A 54 -17.41 16.39 14.88
C ALA A 54 -18.26 16.93 16.04
N ILE A 55 -19.17 16.10 16.60
CA ILE A 55 -19.97 16.46 17.77
C ILE A 55 -19.07 16.77 18.97
N ILE A 56 -18.06 15.93 19.24
CA ILE A 56 -17.08 16.16 20.31
C ILE A 56 -16.33 17.48 20.09
N CYS A 57 -15.87 17.74 18.86
CA CYS A 57 -15.19 19.00 18.51
C CYS A 57 -16.10 20.23 18.73
N ILE A 58 -17.39 20.13 18.42
CA ILE A 58 -18.36 21.22 18.66
C ILE A 58 -18.60 21.43 20.15
N LEU A 59 -18.71 20.34 20.93
CA LEU A 59 -18.94 20.39 22.38
C LEU A 59 -17.74 20.94 23.16
N LEU A 60 -16.52 20.63 22.70
CA LEU A 60 -15.26 21.13 23.27
C LEU A 60 -14.87 22.52 22.75
N ALA A 61 -15.57 23.04 21.73
CA ALA A 61 -15.26 24.35 21.16
C ALA A 61 -15.53 25.46 22.21
N PRO A 62 -14.61 26.44 22.36
CA PRO A 62 -14.79 27.53 23.31
C PRO A 62 -16.09 28.27 23.05
N GLN A 63 -16.88 28.58 24.10
CA GLN A 63 -18.19 29.24 23.94
C GLN A 63 -18.12 30.58 23.18
N SER A 64 -16.94 31.21 23.12
CA SER A 64 -16.63 32.43 22.36
C SER A 64 -16.55 32.26 20.84
N THR A 65 -16.45 31.04 20.31
CA THR A 65 -16.45 30.81 18.85
C THR A 65 -17.84 31.00 18.26
N ARG A 66 -17.92 31.79 17.18
CA ARG A 66 -19.17 32.01 16.44
C ARG A 66 -19.71 30.66 15.91
N PRO A 67 -21.05 30.47 15.87
CA PRO A 67 -21.67 29.22 15.42
C PRO A 67 -21.24 28.82 14.00
N ASP A 68 -21.09 29.79 13.09
CA ASP A 68 -20.62 29.54 11.71
C ASP A 68 -19.22 28.93 11.69
N ALA A 69 -18.31 29.43 12.52
CA ALA A 69 -16.93 28.93 12.60
C ALA A 69 -16.87 27.50 13.14
N ARG A 70 -17.77 27.14 14.09
CA ARG A 70 -17.87 25.77 14.59
C ARG A 70 -18.37 24.80 13.53
N ALA A 71 -19.34 25.23 12.72
CA ALA A 71 -19.83 24.43 11.59
C ALA A 71 -18.74 24.21 10.54
N PHE A 72 -17.95 25.24 10.20
CA PHE A 72 -16.82 25.09 9.28
C PHE A 72 -15.74 24.14 9.80
N LEU A 73 -15.42 24.18 11.11
CA LEU A 73 -14.47 23.26 11.71
C LEU A 73 -14.98 21.80 11.68
N ALA A 74 -16.26 21.58 11.97
CA ALA A 74 -16.87 20.26 11.91
C ALA A 74 -16.88 19.68 10.49
N VAL A 75 -17.28 20.48 9.49
CA VAL A 75 -17.27 20.07 8.08
C VAL A 75 -15.85 19.84 7.59
N GLY A 76 -14.91 20.73 7.93
CA GLY A 76 -13.50 20.57 7.58
C GLY A 76 -12.88 19.31 8.18
N PHE A 77 -13.21 18.99 9.43
CA PHE A 77 -12.79 17.76 10.10
C PHE A 77 -13.37 16.51 9.42
N LEU A 78 -14.67 16.53 9.10
CA LEU A 78 -15.34 15.43 8.38
C LEU A 78 -14.65 15.16 7.04
N LEU A 79 -14.35 16.20 6.25
CA LEU A 79 -13.66 16.06 4.97
C LEU A 79 -12.22 15.54 5.14
N ALA A 80 -11.50 15.97 6.18
CA ALA A 80 -10.15 15.50 6.47
C ALA A 80 -10.13 14.01 6.83
N VAL A 81 -11.07 13.54 7.66
CA VAL A 81 -11.18 12.12 8.05
C VAL A 81 -11.55 11.25 6.86
N LEU A 82 -12.54 11.66 6.06
CA LEU A 82 -12.94 10.95 4.85
C LEU A 82 -11.78 10.83 3.85
N ARG A 83 -11.00 11.90 3.68
CA ARG A 83 -9.82 11.90 2.78
C ARG A 83 -8.72 10.95 3.28
N LYS A 84 -8.45 10.95 4.59
CA LYS A 84 -7.39 10.11 5.19
C LYS A 84 -7.73 8.62 5.09
N ASN A 85 -8.92 8.21 5.55
CA ASN A 85 -9.28 6.80 5.67
C ASN A 85 -9.56 6.12 4.31
N GLY A 86 -10.01 6.88 3.30
CA GLY A 86 -10.30 6.31 1.98
C GLY A 86 -9.04 6.04 1.13
N CYS A 87 -8.08 6.97 1.13
CA CYS A 87 -6.97 6.91 0.17
C CYS A 87 -5.96 5.79 0.44
N GLU A 88 -5.85 5.36 1.70
CA GLU A 88 -4.90 4.33 2.15
C GLU A 88 -5.29 2.91 1.67
N ALA A 89 -6.58 2.69 1.41
CA ALA A 89 -7.15 1.44 0.92
C ALA A 89 -7.17 1.32 -0.61
N LEU A 90 -6.53 2.25 -1.34
CA LEU A 90 -6.51 2.23 -2.80
C LEU A 90 -5.56 1.15 -3.35
N PRO A 91 -5.96 0.42 -4.41
CA PRO A 91 -5.13 -0.63 -5.01
C PRO A 91 -3.86 -0.04 -5.61
N SER A 92 -2.71 -0.58 -5.24
CA SER A 92 -1.40 -0.16 -5.75
C SER A 92 -0.63 -1.39 -6.24
N LYS A 93 0.48 -1.15 -6.94
CA LYS A 93 1.34 -2.19 -7.48
C LYS A 93 2.79 -1.84 -7.26
N ILE A 94 3.54 -2.78 -6.69
CA ILE A 94 5.01 -2.76 -6.63
C ILE A 94 5.54 -3.65 -7.76
N THR A 95 6.64 -3.23 -8.38
CA THR A 95 7.36 -4.04 -9.36
C THR A 95 8.80 -4.22 -8.90
N ILE A 96 9.22 -5.47 -8.81
CA ILE A 96 10.54 -5.88 -8.32
C ILE A 96 11.23 -6.61 -9.47
N ALA A 97 12.39 -6.11 -9.90
CA ALA A 97 13.24 -6.81 -10.86
C ALA A 97 14.44 -7.44 -10.16
N SER A 98 14.71 -8.70 -10.46
CA SER A 98 15.90 -9.44 -10.04
C SER A 98 17.02 -9.25 -11.07
N THR A 99 18.24 -8.94 -10.61
CA THR A 99 19.43 -8.79 -11.48
C THR A 99 20.36 -9.99 -11.42
N ARG A 100 20.15 -10.93 -10.48
CA ARG A 100 21.05 -12.07 -10.20
C ARG A 100 20.49 -13.45 -10.51
N GLY A 101 19.28 -13.54 -11.07
CA GLY A 101 18.66 -14.83 -11.38
C GLY A 101 17.14 -14.75 -11.53
N PRO A 102 16.48 -15.90 -11.70
CA PRO A 102 15.04 -15.95 -11.92
C PRO A 102 14.28 -15.42 -10.70
N ALA A 103 13.33 -14.52 -10.95
CA ALA A 103 12.44 -13.91 -9.97
C ALA A 103 11.69 -14.95 -9.12
N ARG A 104 11.43 -16.15 -9.65
CA ARG A 104 10.83 -17.27 -8.90
C ARG A 104 11.55 -17.59 -7.59
N GLN A 105 12.85 -17.34 -7.49
CA GLN A 105 13.61 -17.57 -6.27
C GLN A 105 13.23 -16.63 -5.11
N LEU A 106 12.63 -15.47 -5.40
CA LEU A 106 12.14 -14.52 -4.40
C LEU A 106 10.72 -14.81 -3.92
N MET A 107 9.95 -15.61 -4.68
CA MET A 107 8.57 -15.90 -4.32
C MET A 107 8.41 -16.50 -2.92
N PRO A 108 9.23 -17.48 -2.48
CA PRO A 108 9.11 -18.04 -1.14
C PRO A 108 9.38 -17.01 -0.04
N MET A 109 10.32 -16.09 -0.27
CA MET A 109 10.66 -15.04 0.70
C MET A 109 9.53 -14.01 0.82
N ILE A 110 8.94 -13.62 -0.32
CA ILE A 110 7.79 -12.71 -0.35
C ILE A 110 6.55 -13.39 0.29
N GLU A 111 6.33 -14.67 -0.01
CA GLU A 111 5.26 -15.48 0.59
C GLU A 111 5.41 -15.58 2.12
N GLN A 112 6.63 -15.79 2.62
CA GLN A 112 6.89 -15.80 4.06
C GLN A 112 6.50 -14.47 4.73
N ILE A 113 6.80 -13.33 4.10
CA ILE A 113 6.41 -12.01 4.62
C ILE A 113 4.89 -11.87 4.72
N PHE A 114 4.15 -12.42 3.76
CA PHE A 114 2.69 -12.42 3.80
C PHE A 114 2.15 -13.31 4.91
N VAL A 115 2.72 -14.50 5.09
CA VAL A 115 2.36 -15.41 6.17
C VAL A 115 2.65 -14.81 7.55
N GLU A 116 3.79 -14.12 7.72
CA GLU A 116 4.14 -13.38 8.95
C GLU A 116 3.15 -12.24 9.25
N ARG A 117 2.44 -11.74 8.24
CA ARG A 117 1.37 -10.76 8.36
C ARG A 117 -0.02 -11.38 8.43
N GLU A 118 -0.10 -12.68 8.71
CA GLU A 118 -1.36 -13.44 8.86
C GLU A 118 -2.21 -13.52 7.58
N TYR A 119 -1.63 -13.21 6.41
CA TYR A 119 -2.30 -13.45 5.14
C TYR A 119 -2.33 -14.95 4.83
N THR A 120 -3.45 -15.43 4.32
CA THR A 120 -3.66 -16.85 4.02
C THR A 120 -3.67 -17.08 2.52
N ARG A 121 -2.93 -18.07 2.03
CA ARG A 121 -2.91 -18.42 0.61
C ARG A 121 -4.28 -18.94 0.15
N ALA A 122 -4.81 -18.41 -0.95
CA ALA A 122 -6.06 -18.85 -1.53
C ALA A 122 -5.94 -20.25 -2.20
N PRO A 123 -6.98 -21.10 -2.15
CA PRO A 123 -6.90 -22.52 -2.57
C PRO A 123 -6.95 -22.81 -4.09
N LEU A 124 -6.96 -21.83 -5.00
CA LEU A 124 -7.18 -22.04 -6.46
C LEU A 124 -6.34 -21.13 -7.38
N PRO A 125 -6.18 -21.56 -8.66
CA PRO A 125 -5.07 -22.39 -9.08
C PRO A 125 -3.77 -21.59 -9.13
N ALA A 126 -2.78 -22.02 -8.34
CA ALA A 126 -1.42 -21.55 -8.51
C ALA A 126 -0.88 -22.10 -9.85
N SER A 127 -1.03 -21.34 -10.94
CA SER A 127 0.07 -21.33 -11.89
C SER A 127 1.30 -20.94 -11.07
N GLY A 128 2.44 -21.63 -11.19
CA GLY A 128 3.62 -21.34 -10.35
C GLY A 128 4.07 -19.87 -10.38
N ASP A 129 3.55 -19.09 -11.34
CA ASP A 129 3.79 -17.68 -11.56
C ASP A 129 2.72 -16.75 -10.93
N HIS A 130 1.68 -17.27 -10.26
CA HIS A 130 0.64 -16.45 -9.62
C HIS A 130 0.21 -17.03 -8.27
N ILE A 131 0.29 -16.22 -7.22
CA ILE A 131 -0.15 -16.56 -5.87
C ILE A 131 -1.11 -15.48 -5.38
N HIS A 132 -2.25 -15.92 -4.90
CA HIS A 132 -3.27 -15.05 -4.34
C HIS A 132 -3.32 -15.21 -2.82
N PHE A 133 -3.29 -14.09 -2.10
CA PHE A 133 -3.31 -14.03 -0.65
C PHE A 133 -4.58 -13.34 -0.17
N LEU A 134 -5.32 -14.05 0.66
CA LEU A 134 -6.49 -13.54 1.36
C LEU A 134 -6.03 -12.78 2.61
N PRO A 135 -6.72 -11.68 2.95
CA PRO A 135 -6.43 -10.92 4.14
C PRO A 135 -6.58 -11.75 5.43
N PRO A 136 -5.92 -11.35 6.52
CA PRO A 136 -6.18 -11.93 7.84
C PRO A 136 -7.67 -11.81 8.19
N LEU A 137 -8.21 -12.90 8.72
CA LEU A 137 -9.54 -12.90 9.30
C LEU A 137 -9.48 -12.02 10.56
N ALA A 138 -10.09 -10.83 10.50
CA ALA A 138 -10.09 -9.91 11.62
C ALA A 138 -10.60 -10.60 12.89
N ALA A 139 -9.73 -10.71 13.91
CA ALA A 139 -10.07 -11.22 15.22
C ALA A 139 -10.87 -10.15 15.99
N GLY A 140 -12.17 -10.06 15.70
CA GLY A 140 -13.09 -9.13 16.33
C GLY A 140 -14.49 -9.28 15.76
N PRO A 141 -15.52 -8.62 16.33
CA PRO A 141 -16.83 -8.55 15.70
C PRO A 141 -16.65 -8.06 14.27
N SER A 142 -16.94 -8.93 13.30
CA SER A 142 -16.72 -8.81 11.85
C SER A 142 -17.40 -7.61 11.18
N TRP A 143 -17.93 -6.70 12.00
CA TRP A 143 -18.71 -5.54 11.63
C TRP A 143 -17.91 -4.24 11.67
N PHE A 144 -16.83 -4.19 12.43
CA PHE A 144 -15.97 -3.01 12.54
C PHE A 144 -14.76 -3.06 11.58
N TYR A 145 -14.38 -4.24 11.11
CA TYR A 145 -13.23 -4.42 10.24
C TYR A 145 -13.67 -4.53 8.78
N SER A 146 -13.19 -3.60 7.96
CA SER A 146 -13.29 -3.73 6.49
C SER A 146 -12.39 -4.88 6.06
N PRO A 147 -12.82 -5.78 5.15
CA PRO A 147 -11.93 -6.80 4.63
C PRO A 147 -10.73 -6.12 3.98
N GLU A 148 -9.52 -6.42 4.48
CA GLU A 148 -8.30 -5.99 3.81
C GLU A 148 -8.33 -6.50 2.35
N GLN A 149 -7.81 -5.72 1.41
CA GLN A 149 -7.81 -6.14 0.01
C GLN A 149 -6.89 -7.36 -0.15
N ASP A 150 -7.34 -8.31 -0.96
CA ASP A 150 -6.50 -9.42 -1.38
C ASP A 150 -5.20 -8.91 -2.01
N ILE A 151 -4.16 -9.71 -1.86
CA ILE A 151 -2.85 -9.41 -2.42
C ILE A 151 -2.54 -10.44 -3.50
N GLU A 152 -2.20 -9.95 -4.68
CA GLU A 152 -1.77 -10.77 -5.81
C GLU A 152 -0.26 -10.65 -5.95
N LEU A 153 0.42 -11.81 -5.98
CA LEU A 153 1.81 -11.94 -6.32
C LEU A 153 1.92 -12.62 -7.68
N ALA A 154 2.52 -11.96 -8.66
CA ALA A 154 2.64 -12.47 -10.02
C ALA A 154 4.08 -12.37 -10.54
N VAL A 155 4.61 -13.43 -11.13
CA VAL A 155 5.81 -13.41 -11.97
C VAL A 155 5.36 -13.07 -13.38
N VAL A 156 5.72 -11.88 -13.85
CA VAL A 156 5.29 -11.39 -15.18
C VAL A 156 6.35 -11.67 -16.25
N TYR A 157 7.61 -11.71 -15.85
CA TYR A 157 8.73 -12.14 -16.67
C TYR A 157 9.72 -12.94 -15.82
N ASP A 158 10.64 -13.66 -16.46
CA ASP A 158 11.64 -14.52 -15.79
C ASP A 158 12.38 -13.81 -14.63
N ASN A 159 12.54 -12.50 -14.72
CA ASN A 159 13.23 -11.67 -13.73
C ASN A 159 12.34 -10.58 -13.08
N ILE A 160 11.03 -10.55 -13.33
CA ILE A 160 10.14 -9.48 -12.82
C ILE A 160 8.97 -10.06 -12.02
N ILE A 161 8.78 -9.52 -10.82
CA ILE A 161 7.67 -9.80 -9.92
C ILE A 161 6.81 -8.56 -9.77
N GLU A 162 5.51 -8.76 -9.81
CA GLU A 162 4.50 -7.76 -9.48
C GLU A 162 3.79 -8.17 -8.21
N VAL A 163 3.68 -7.21 -7.29
CA VAL A 163 2.88 -7.36 -6.07
C VAL A 163 1.77 -6.32 -6.14
N ARG A 164 0.51 -6.75 -6.13
CA ARG A 164 -0.67 -5.89 -6.21
C ARG A 164 -1.49 -6.02 -4.93
N GLY A 165 -1.96 -4.90 -4.40
CA GLY A 165 -2.66 -4.90 -3.12
C GLY A 165 -2.86 -3.49 -2.58
N PRO A 166 -3.32 -3.34 -1.33
CA PRO A 166 -3.58 -2.04 -0.74
C PRO A 166 -2.28 -1.25 -0.52
N LYS A 167 -2.32 0.06 -0.77
CA LYS A 167 -1.14 0.94 -0.78
C LYS A 167 -0.32 0.87 0.52
N ASN A 168 -0.95 0.94 1.69
CA ASN A 168 -0.24 0.91 2.97
C ASN A 168 0.48 -0.42 3.21
N THR A 169 -0.20 -1.54 2.92
CA THR A 169 0.38 -2.88 3.07
C THR A 169 1.56 -3.04 2.14
N LEU A 170 1.41 -2.65 0.87
CA LEU A 170 2.49 -2.65 -0.11
C LEU A 170 3.66 -1.78 0.33
N TYR A 171 3.43 -0.55 0.81
CA TYR A 171 4.51 0.32 1.30
C TYR A 171 5.30 -0.32 2.45
N SER A 172 4.61 -0.96 3.38
CA SER A 172 5.25 -1.67 4.50
C SER A 172 6.06 -2.89 4.03
N ILE A 173 5.57 -3.61 3.03
CA ILE A 173 6.27 -4.73 2.40
C ILE A 173 7.47 -4.24 1.59
N GLU A 174 7.35 -3.14 0.85
CA GLU A 174 8.45 -2.52 0.10
C GLU A 174 9.60 -2.17 1.03
N MET A 175 9.31 -1.49 2.15
CA MET A 175 10.35 -1.14 3.13
C MET A 175 11.01 -2.38 3.72
N PHE A 176 10.24 -3.41 4.04
CA PHE A 176 10.79 -4.65 4.59
C PHE A 176 11.66 -5.42 3.59
N LEU A 177 11.21 -5.50 2.33
CA LEU A 177 11.98 -6.11 1.25
C LEU A 177 13.25 -5.34 0.96
N ARG A 178 13.21 -4.01 0.93
CA ARG A 178 14.43 -3.18 0.81
C ARG A 178 15.39 -3.46 1.96
N TRP A 179 14.90 -3.45 3.20
CA TRP A 179 15.73 -3.76 4.36
C TRP A 179 16.36 -5.16 4.30
N LYS A 180 15.59 -6.18 3.94
CA LYS A 180 16.07 -7.56 3.83
C LYS A 180 17.00 -7.84 2.65
N LEU A 181 16.94 -7.03 1.58
CA LEU A 181 17.64 -7.27 0.32
C LEU A 181 18.77 -6.26 0.04
N GLU A 182 18.90 -5.22 0.87
CA GLU A 182 20.06 -4.31 0.92
C GLU A 182 21.15 -4.79 1.91
N GLU A 183 20.93 -5.91 2.63
CA GLU A 183 21.98 -6.74 3.26
C GLU A 183 22.72 -7.60 2.23
#